data_AF-A0A7S2NMF1-F1
#
_entry.id   AF-A0A7S2NMF1-F1
#
_cell.length_a   1.000
_cell.length_b   1.000
_cell.length_c   1.000
_cell.angle_alpha   90.00
_cell.angle_beta   90.00
_cell.angle_gamma   90.00
#
_symmetry.space_group_name_H-M   'P 1'
#
loop_
_entity.id
_entity.type
_entity.pdbx_description
1 polymer ?
#
loop_
_entity_poly.entity_id
_entity_poly.type
_entity_poly.pdbx_seq_one_letter_code
_entity_poly.pdbx_strand_id
1 'polypeptide(L)'
;ELREAPLTYAYNPGASNLSPPTSPVPAPDPFVPDWRAEPADSWLRSCARVARVFDVPICLTEAAWASGSDANAVKYNHIANVLAQLMDNDANDVVDDGAVAAVLRQRSFFLFVPATESDSEQAPFPQSGHGQMSGLWEAIPNSCDVPSHRGASNADRSTWAGAIDAANGCDDRRDATTEEVLHLITAAALTLYPSIWGDSFASLAGQAIRAANGDCGWGFAGNWRNPGASAWGVPVHEGHQCSGQYAYDDPTCDERCIVVEGIYWASV
;
A
#
# COMPACT_ATOMS: atom_id res chain seq x y z
N GLU A 1 -2.67 -45.71 -3.15
CA GLU A 1 -2.27 -45.45 -1.75
C GLU A 1 -0.78 -45.17 -1.68
N LEU A 2 -0.41 -43.88 -1.67
CA LEU A 2 0.94 -43.43 -1.37
C LEU A 2 0.79 -42.46 -0.20
N ARG A 3 1.32 -42.89 0.95
CA ARG A 3 1.25 -42.17 2.22
C ARG A 3 2.18 -40.98 2.16
N GLU A 4 1.65 -39.81 2.47
CA GLU A 4 2.38 -38.57 2.63
C GLU A 4 3.36 -38.70 3.80
N ALA A 5 4.61 -38.29 3.57
CA ALA A 5 5.57 -38.02 4.64
C ALA A 5 5.21 -36.65 5.26
N PRO A 6 5.16 -36.52 6.59
CA PRO A 6 4.90 -35.23 7.21
C PRO A 6 6.10 -34.30 6.94
N LEU A 7 5.86 -33.21 6.23
CA LEU A 7 6.80 -32.09 6.18
C LEU A 7 6.77 -31.43 7.56
N THR A 8 7.61 -31.91 8.48
CA THR A 8 8.01 -31.15 9.65
C THR A 8 8.85 -29.98 9.14
N TYR A 9 8.22 -28.82 8.95
CA TYR A 9 8.95 -27.56 8.86
C TYR A 9 9.58 -27.34 10.23
N ALA A 10 10.87 -27.63 10.35
CA ALA A 10 11.64 -27.18 11.49
C ALA A 10 11.70 -25.65 11.41
N TYR A 11 10.82 -24.99 12.17
CA TYR A 11 11.00 -23.59 12.55
C TYR A 11 12.42 -23.46 13.12
N ASN A 12 13.29 -22.77 12.40
CA ASN A 12 14.63 -22.46 12.84
C ASN A 12 14.55 -21.15 13.64
N PRO A 13 14.61 -21.16 14.98
CA PRO A 13 14.52 -19.94 15.79
C PRO A 13 15.80 -19.09 15.70
N GLY A 14 16.77 -19.49 14.87
CA GLY A 14 18.10 -18.90 14.77
C GLY A 14 18.26 -17.75 13.77
N ALA A 15 17.20 -17.34 13.06
CA ALA A 15 17.25 -16.20 12.13
C ALA A 15 16.39 -15.03 12.63
N SER A 16 16.52 -14.70 13.91
CA SER A 16 15.91 -13.50 14.49
C SER A 16 16.81 -12.99 15.60
N ASN A 17 17.85 -12.26 15.21
CA ASN A 17 18.50 -11.26 16.04
C ASN A 17 19.11 -10.19 15.12
N LEU A 18 18.28 -9.60 14.27
CA LEU A 18 18.48 -8.19 13.97
C LEU A 18 17.87 -7.46 15.16
N SER A 19 18.70 -7.20 16.17
CA SER A 19 18.32 -6.24 17.19
C SER A 19 17.94 -4.94 16.45
N PRO A 20 16.81 -4.30 16.77
CA PRO A 20 16.53 -2.99 16.22
C PRO A 20 17.72 -2.09 16.54
N PRO A 21 18.21 -1.28 15.57
CA PRO A 21 19.37 -0.44 15.80
C PRO A 21 19.18 0.38 17.08
N THR A 22 20.05 0.16 18.06
CA THR A 22 19.98 0.75 19.41
C THR A 22 20.49 2.20 19.44
N SER A 23 20.41 2.89 18.32
CA SER A 23 20.76 4.29 18.19
C SER A 23 19.81 4.90 17.18
N PRO A 24 19.21 6.07 17.46
CA PRO A 24 18.45 6.77 16.44
C PRO A 24 19.45 7.08 15.33
N VAL A 25 19.31 6.38 14.20
CA VAL A 25 19.92 6.81 12.95
C VAL A 25 19.47 8.25 12.78
N PRO A 26 20.38 9.22 12.57
CA PRO A 26 19.98 10.58 12.24
C PRO A 26 18.94 10.49 11.14
N ALA A 27 17.79 11.14 11.30
CA ALA A 27 16.79 11.16 10.24
C ALA A 27 17.52 11.57 8.95
N PRO A 28 17.50 10.72 7.90
CA PRO A 28 18.17 11.05 6.67
C PRO A 28 17.63 12.38 6.14
N ASP A 29 18.44 13.08 5.35
CA ASP A 29 17.96 14.27 4.68
C ASP A 29 16.66 13.92 3.94
N PRO A 30 15.60 14.75 4.07
CA PRO A 30 14.32 14.42 3.50
C PRO A 30 14.46 14.22 1.99
N PHE A 31 13.99 13.08 1.49
CA PHE A 31 13.95 12.80 0.07
C PHE A 31 13.14 13.89 -0.65
N VAL A 32 13.78 14.59 -1.59
CA VAL A 32 13.14 15.61 -2.41
C VAL A 32 13.01 15.07 -3.84
N PRO A 33 11.78 14.78 -4.31
CA PRO A 33 11.58 14.29 -5.66
C PRO A 33 11.92 15.35 -6.71
N ASP A 34 12.60 14.93 -7.76
CA ASP A 34 13.00 15.78 -8.88
C ASP A 34 12.02 15.60 -10.05
N TRP A 35 11.09 16.54 -10.19
CA TRP A 35 10.02 16.51 -11.18
C TRP A 35 10.44 17.13 -12.51
N ARG A 36 10.53 16.32 -13.57
CA ARG A 36 11.00 16.76 -14.90
C ARG A 36 10.01 16.42 -16.01
N ALA A 37 10.04 17.17 -17.10
CA ALA A 37 9.34 16.79 -18.32
C ALA A 37 10.11 15.65 -19.02
N GLU A 38 9.39 14.75 -19.66
CA GLU A 38 9.97 13.64 -20.43
C GLU A 38 10.25 14.04 -21.88
N PRO A 39 11.24 13.43 -22.54
CA PRO A 39 11.45 13.57 -23.97
C PRO A 39 10.21 13.19 -24.80
N ALA A 40 10.06 13.81 -25.97
CA ALA A 40 8.90 13.59 -26.85
C ALA A 40 8.77 12.15 -27.38
N ASP A 41 9.85 11.37 -27.36
CA ASP A 41 9.88 9.95 -27.74
C ASP A 41 9.72 8.99 -26.55
N SER A 42 9.65 9.50 -25.31
CA SER A 42 9.39 8.70 -24.11
C SER A 42 7.98 8.09 -24.14
N TRP A 43 7.85 6.87 -23.58
CA TRP A 43 6.54 6.24 -23.37
C TRP A 43 5.71 6.96 -22.29
N LEU A 44 6.38 7.75 -21.44
CA LEU A 44 5.81 8.64 -20.42
C LEU A 44 5.55 10.07 -20.94
N ARG A 45 5.63 10.32 -22.27
CA ARG A 45 5.46 11.67 -22.84
C ARG A 45 4.10 12.32 -22.57
N SER A 46 3.10 11.55 -22.14
CA SER A 46 1.78 12.08 -21.78
C SER A 46 1.74 12.65 -20.36
N CYS A 47 2.73 12.34 -19.52
CA CYS A 47 2.88 12.91 -18.19
C CYS A 47 3.34 14.38 -18.30
N ALA A 48 2.73 15.25 -17.51
CA ALA A 48 3.17 16.64 -17.42
C ALA A 48 4.55 16.74 -16.76
N ARG A 49 4.74 15.99 -15.66
CA ARG A 49 6.03 15.82 -14.99
C ARG A 49 6.19 14.38 -14.50
N VAL A 50 7.43 13.95 -14.43
CA VAL A 50 7.84 12.66 -13.92
C VAL A 50 8.94 12.85 -12.88
N ALA A 51 8.75 12.27 -11.70
CA ALA A 51 9.82 11.97 -10.76
C ALA A 51 10.10 10.47 -10.78
N ARG A 52 11.28 10.07 -10.31
CA ARG A 52 11.67 8.67 -10.21
C ARG A 52 12.16 8.37 -8.81
N VAL A 53 11.64 7.29 -8.24
CA VAL A 53 12.09 6.72 -6.96
C VAL A 53 12.66 5.35 -7.30
N PHE A 54 13.98 5.17 -7.12
CA PHE A 54 14.69 3.96 -7.56
C PHE A 54 14.37 3.54 -9.01
N ASP A 55 14.34 4.52 -9.91
CA ASP A 55 13.92 4.47 -11.32
C ASP A 55 12.47 4.04 -11.59
N VAL A 56 11.62 3.88 -10.57
CA VAL A 56 10.18 3.68 -10.73
C VAL A 56 9.53 5.04 -11.01
N PRO A 57 8.88 5.24 -12.17
CA PRO A 57 8.31 6.53 -12.54
C PRO A 57 7.03 6.86 -11.75
N ILE A 58 6.87 8.14 -11.44
CA ILE A 58 5.61 8.72 -10.96
C ILE A 58 5.17 9.75 -12.00
N CYS A 59 4.06 9.48 -12.68
CA CYS A 59 3.51 10.26 -13.79
C CYS A 59 2.42 11.21 -13.30
N LEU A 60 2.70 12.51 -13.27
CA LEU A 60 1.67 13.53 -12.98
C LEU A 60 0.89 13.86 -14.25
N THR A 61 -0.43 13.99 -14.13
CA THR A 61 -1.25 14.61 -15.18
C THR A 61 -0.98 16.12 -15.25
N GLU A 62 -1.41 16.76 -16.34
CA GLU A 62 -1.36 18.23 -16.45
C GLU A 62 -2.16 18.89 -15.33
N ALA A 63 -3.33 18.38 -14.97
CA ALA A 63 -4.09 18.95 -13.87
C ALA A 63 -3.40 18.75 -12.51
N ALA A 64 -2.77 17.60 -12.26
CA ALA A 64 -2.04 17.35 -11.01
C ALA A 64 -0.84 18.30 -10.84
N TRP A 65 -0.15 18.59 -11.95
CA TRP A 65 0.92 19.59 -11.96
C TRP A 65 0.40 21.04 -11.93
N ALA A 66 -0.64 21.35 -12.70
CA ALA A 66 -1.12 22.72 -12.98
C ALA A 66 -2.15 23.27 -11.99
N SER A 67 -2.67 22.44 -11.07
CA SER A 67 -3.65 22.86 -10.04
C SER A 67 -3.06 23.80 -8.97
N GLY A 68 -1.87 24.35 -9.19
CA GLY A 68 -1.60 25.77 -8.95
C GLY A 68 -1.34 26.24 -7.52
N SER A 69 -1.06 25.34 -6.57
CA SER A 69 -0.68 25.77 -5.23
C SER A 69 0.30 24.79 -4.58
N ASP A 70 1.08 25.31 -3.62
CA ASP A 70 1.90 24.52 -2.70
C ASP A 70 1.15 23.29 -2.15
N ALA A 71 -0.18 23.35 -2.06
CA ALA A 71 -1.02 22.25 -1.57
C ALA A 71 -0.92 20.96 -2.39
N ASN A 72 -0.89 21.01 -3.73
CA ASN A 72 -0.74 19.79 -4.53
C ASN A 72 0.70 19.30 -4.55
N ALA A 73 1.66 20.23 -4.44
CA ALA A 73 3.05 19.88 -4.28
C ALA A 73 3.31 19.06 -3.02
N VAL A 74 2.68 19.42 -1.90
CA VAL A 74 2.72 18.61 -0.68
C VAL A 74 2.22 17.19 -0.96
N LYS A 75 1.13 17.03 -1.73
CA LYS A 75 0.51 15.73 -2.00
C LYS A 75 1.29 14.85 -2.98
N TYR A 76 1.71 15.35 -4.14
CA TYR A 76 2.52 14.53 -5.04
C TYR A 76 3.92 14.24 -4.47
N ASN A 77 4.49 15.13 -3.65
CA ASN A 77 5.73 14.85 -2.95
C ASN A 77 5.52 13.81 -1.84
N HIS A 78 4.36 13.83 -1.17
CA HIS A 78 3.96 12.80 -0.23
C HIS A 78 3.90 11.43 -0.91
N ILE A 79 3.25 11.31 -2.09
CA ILE A 79 3.22 10.07 -2.89
C ILE A 79 4.64 9.54 -3.18
N ALA A 80 5.54 10.42 -3.62
CA ALA A 80 6.92 10.04 -3.90
C ALA A 80 7.70 9.61 -2.64
N ASN A 81 7.46 10.26 -1.50
CA ASN A 81 8.07 9.90 -0.22
C ASN A 81 7.54 8.56 0.33
N VAL A 82 6.25 8.27 0.18
CA VAL A 82 5.67 6.97 0.55
C VAL A 82 6.27 5.86 -0.31
N LEU A 83 6.41 6.08 -1.63
CA LEU A 83 7.11 5.14 -2.51
C LEU A 83 8.56 4.91 -2.08
N ALA A 84 9.29 5.97 -1.71
CA ALA A 84 10.67 5.85 -1.24
C ALA A 84 10.75 5.02 0.05
N GLN A 85 9.93 5.35 1.05
CA GLN A 85 9.93 4.67 2.35
C GLN A 85 9.46 3.21 2.28
N LEU A 86 8.58 2.86 1.34
CA LEU A 86 8.15 1.47 1.16
C LEU A 86 9.15 0.65 0.33
N MET A 87 9.98 1.28 -0.49
CA MET A 87 11.04 0.61 -1.25
C MET A 87 12.36 0.50 -0.48
N ASP A 88 12.63 1.43 0.43
CA ASP A 88 13.84 1.54 1.27
C ASP A 88 13.40 2.02 2.67
N ASN A 89 12.99 1.07 3.51
CA ASN A 89 12.36 1.38 4.80
C ASN A 89 13.36 1.66 5.93
N ASP A 90 14.64 1.31 5.74
CA ASP A 90 15.73 1.70 6.64
C ASP A 90 16.47 2.97 6.19
N ALA A 91 16.06 3.50 5.03
CA ALA A 91 16.50 4.76 4.43
C ALA A 91 18.03 4.83 4.29
N ASN A 92 18.60 3.73 3.82
CA ASN A 92 20.05 3.58 3.59
C ASN A 92 20.47 3.88 2.14
N ASP A 93 19.54 4.43 1.33
CA ASP A 93 19.66 4.70 -0.10
C ASP A 93 19.78 3.43 -0.99
N VAL A 94 19.42 2.27 -0.45
CA VAL A 94 19.41 0.98 -1.15
C VAL A 94 18.04 0.33 -0.99
N VAL A 95 17.40 0.00 -2.11
CA VAL A 95 16.14 -0.75 -2.09
C VAL A 95 16.26 -2.06 -1.30
N ASP A 96 15.30 -2.31 -0.41
CA ASP A 96 15.23 -3.51 0.43
C ASP A 96 15.10 -4.82 -0.39
N ASP A 97 14.21 -4.82 -1.39
CA ASP A 97 14.06 -5.93 -2.35
C ASP A 97 14.44 -5.49 -3.77
N GLY A 98 15.72 -5.66 -4.09
CA GLY A 98 16.26 -5.36 -5.41
C GLY A 98 15.65 -6.17 -6.55
N ALA A 99 15.09 -7.37 -6.30
CA ALA A 99 14.44 -8.18 -7.32
C ALA A 99 13.07 -7.61 -7.68
N VAL A 100 12.29 -7.21 -6.67
CA VAL A 100 11.00 -6.51 -6.86
C VAL A 100 11.21 -5.19 -7.61
N ALA A 101 12.18 -4.36 -7.20
CA ALA A 101 12.52 -3.14 -7.94
C ALA A 101 13.01 -3.40 -9.36
N ALA A 102 13.71 -4.50 -9.61
CA ALA A 102 14.07 -4.90 -10.97
C ALA A 102 12.82 -5.19 -11.81
N VAL A 103 11.80 -5.87 -11.27
CA VAL A 103 10.54 -6.14 -11.99
C VAL A 103 9.76 -4.86 -12.25
N LEU A 104 9.63 -3.98 -11.26
CA LEU A 104 8.97 -2.68 -11.43
C LEU A 104 9.57 -1.92 -12.63
N ARG A 105 10.90 -1.86 -12.73
CA ARG A 105 11.61 -1.20 -13.83
C ARG A 105 11.49 -1.94 -15.16
N GLN A 106 11.79 -3.24 -15.18
CA GLN A 106 11.87 -4.03 -16.41
C GLN A 106 10.52 -4.20 -17.10
N ARG A 107 9.42 -4.13 -16.34
CA ARG A 107 8.06 -4.23 -16.87
C ARG A 107 7.36 -2.88 -16.97
N SER A 108 8.08 -1.77 -16.78
CA SER A 108 7.53 -0.41 -16.90
C SER A 108 6.31 -0.19 -16.00
N PHE A 109 6.38 -0.62 -14.74
CA PHE A 109 5.43 -0.22 -13.72
C PHE A 109 5.60 1.26 -13.38
N PHE A 110 4.51 1.96 -13.07
CA PHE A 110 4.56 3.37 -12.69
C PHE A 110 3.35 3.76 -11.82
N LEU A 111 3.48 4.85 -11.06
CA LEU A 111 2.32 5.50 -10.44
C LEU A 111 1.72 6.53 -11.39
N PHE A 112 0.41 6.51 -11.58
CA PHE A 112 -0.35 7.52 -12.31
C PHE A 112 -1.06 8.45 -11.33
N VAL A 113 -0.78 9.75 -11.38
CA VAL A 113 -1.22 10.71 -10.37
C VAL A 113 -2.07 11.81 -11.00
N PRO A 114 -3.40 11.61 -11.04
CA PRO A 114 -4.38 12.62 -11.42
C PRO A 114 -4.76 13.55 -10.26
N ALA A 115 -5.23 14.75 -10.57
CA ALA A 115 -5.67 15.75 -9.59
C ALA A 115 -7.02 15.42 -8.95
N THR A 116 -7.94 14.88 -9.74
CA THR A 116 -9.33 14.57 -9.37
C THR A 116 -9.77 13.30 -10.08
N GLU A 117 -10.87 12.70 -9.62
CA GLU A 117 -11.50 11.56 -10.31
C GLU A 117 -11.85 11.90 -11.77
N SER A 118 -12.41 13.10 -12.01
CA SER A 118 -12.69 13.54 -13.38
C SER A 118 -11.43 13.70 -14.25
N ASP A 119 -10.29 14.06 -13.65
CA ASP A 119 -9.00 14.10 -14.34
C ASP A 119 -8.48 12.70 -14.63
N SER A 120 -8.68 11.71 -13.75
CA SER A 120 -8.25 10.33 -14.00
C SER A 120 -8.96 9.70 -15.20
N GLU A 121 -10.21 10.06 -15.44
CA GLU A 121 -11.01 9.61 -16.59
C GLU A 121 -10.60 10.26 -17.93
N GLN A 122 -10.06 11.48 -17.88
CA GLN A 122 -9.82 12.31 -19.07
C GLN A 122 -8.35 12.45 -19.45
N ALA A 123 -7.45 12.37 -18.48
CA ALA A 123 -6.04 12.60 -18.69
C ALA A 123 -5.41 11.51 -19.57
N PRO A 124 -4.46 11.86 -20.44
CA PRO A 124 -3.82 10.90 -21.31
C PRO A 124 -2.92 9.94 -20.50
N PHE A 125 -3.35 8.69 -20.38
CA PHE A 125 -2.54 7.63 -19.78
C PHE A 125 -1.30 7.34 -20.63
N PRO A 126 -0.13 6.99 -20.02
CA PRO A 126 1.05 6.56 -20.77
C PRO A 126 0.76 5.45 -21.78
N GLN A 127 1.46 5.48 -22.92
CA GLN A 127 1.19 4.57 -24.06
C GLN A 127 1.44 3.09 -23.77
N SER A 128 2.26 2.82 -22.76
CA SER A 128 2.64 1.49 -22.35
C SER A 128 2.92 1.48 -20.85
N GLY A 129 3.24 0.30 -20.32
CA GLY A 129 3.53 0.10 -18.92
C GLY A 129 2.31 -0.34 -18.12
N HIS A 130 2.54 -0.54 -16.82
CA HIS A 130 1.55 -1.01 -15.86
C HIS A 130 1.37 0.08 -14.80
N GLY A 131 0.35 0.92 -14.97
CA GLY A 131 0.09 2.02 -14.05
C GLY A 131 -0.78 1.59 -12.87
N GLN A 132 -0.40 2.01 -11.67
CA GLN A 132 -1.27 2.03 -10.49
C GLN A 132 -1.65 3.49 -10.21
N MET A 133 -2.94 3.77 -10.02
CA MET A 133 -3.39 5.13 -9.77
C MET A 133 -3.15 5.51 -8.31
N SER A 134 -2.72 6.74 -8.06
CA SER A 134 -2.73 7.34 -6.72
C SER A 134 -3.18 8.79 -6.87
N GLY A 135 -4.48 9.03 -6.66
CA GLY A 135 -5.13 10.31 -6.90
C GLY A 135 -4.82 11.35 -5.84
N LEU A 136 -4.61 12.62 -6.23
CA LEU A 136 -4.36 13.68 -5.26
C LEU A 136 -5.54 13.93 -4.31
N TRP A 137 -6.76 13.55 -4.66
CA TRP A 137 -7.93 13.74 -3.79
C TRP A 137 -7.92 12.81 -2.56
N GLU A 138 -7.22 11.67 -2.64
CA GLU A 138 -7.08 10.67 -1.58
C GLU A 138 -5.68 10.61 -0.94
N ALA A 139 -4.74 11.41 -1.44
CA ALA A 139 -3.48 11.65 -0.76
C ALA A 139 -3.69 12.60 0.43
N ILE A 140 -3.60 12.09 1.65
CA ILE A 140 -3.85 12.81 2.91
C ILE A 140 -2.56 12.86 3.76
N PRO A 141 -1.67 13.86 3.52
CA PRO A 141 -0.55 14.12 4.41
C PRO A 141 -1.02 14.34 5.85
N ASN A 142 -0.26 13.85 6.83
CA ASN A 142 -0.62 13.91 8.26
C ASN A 142 -1.90 13.13 8.63
N SER A 143 -2.26 12.10 7.86
CA SER A 143 -3.38 11.21 8.20
C SER A 143 -3.15 10.45 9.50
N CYS A 144 -4.23 10.20 10.25
CA CYS A 144 -4.27 9.34 11.43
C CYS A 144 -4.03 7.85 11.12
N ASP A 145 -3.89 7.47 9.84
CA ASP A 145 -3.46 6.12 9.45
C ASP A 145 -2.06 5.79 9.95
N VAL A 146 -1.19 6.81 10.04
CA VAL A 146 0.17 6.64 10.55
C VAL A 146 0.11 6.49 12.08
N PRO A 147 0.64 5.39 12.65
CA PRO A 147 0.55 5.10 14.08
C PRO A 147 1.05 6.26 14.96
N SER A 148 2.19 6.87 14.63
CA SER A 148 2.73 7.99 15.40
C SER A 148 1.84 9.23 15.40
N HIS A 149 1.04 9.45 14.35
CA HIS A 149 0.11 10.59 14.28
C HIS A 149 -1.08 10.42 15.23
N ARG A 150 -1.46 9.17 15.56
CA ARG A 150 -2.46 8.83 16.58
C ARG A 150 -1.85 8.44 17.93
N GLY A 151 -0.53 8.61 18.11
CA GLY A 151 0.16 8.37 19.39
C GLY A 151 0.50 6.90 19.67
N ALA A 152 0.46 6.04 18.64
CA ALA A 152 0.99 4.69 18.67
C ALA A 152 2.45 4.64 18.18
N SER A 153 3.15 3.55 18.48
CA SER A 153 4.52 3.30 18.02
C SER A 153 4.55 2.89 16.55
N ASN A 154 5.45 3.46 15.74
CA ASN A 154 5.65 3.00 14.36
C ASN A 154 6.28 1.59 14.28
N ALA A 155 6.93 1.12 15.35
CA ALA A 155 7.65 -0.16 15.38
C ALA A 155 6.97 -1.23 16.25
N ASP A 156 6.06 -0.85 17.14
CA ASP A 156 5.38 -1.78 18.06
C ASP A 156 3.88 -1.81 17.77
N ARG A 157 3.47 -2.81 16.97
CA ARG A 157 2.07 -3.03 16.61
C ARG A 157 1.16 -3.29 17.81
N SER A 158 1.69 -3.73 18.95
CA SER A 158 0.86 -3.98 20.13
C SER A 158 0.23 -2.70 20.69
N THR A 159 0.78 -1.52 20.36
CA THR A 159 0.23 -0.23 20.80
C THR A 159 -0.88 0.28 19.90
N TRP A 160 -1.08 -0.28 18.70
CA TRP A 160 -1.95 0.30 17.66
C TRP A 160 -3.42 0.20 18.04
N ALA A 161 -3.86 -0.96 18.54
CA ALA A 161 -5.24 -1.19 18.94
C ALA A 161 -5.70 -0.25 20.07
N GLY A 162 -4.77 0.22 20.92
CA GLY A 162 -5.07 1.16 22.00
C GLY A 162 -5.23 2.61 21.54
N ALA A 163 -4.94 2.92 20.27
CA ALA A 163 -4.89 4.28 19.73
C ALA A 163 -5.85 4.50 18.55
N ILE A 164 -6.76 3.56 18.25
CA ILE A 164 -7.63 3.59 17.06
C ILE A 164 -8.44 4.89 16.95
N ASP A 165 -8.96 5.39 18.07
CA ASP A 165 -9.79 6.62 18.10
C ASP A 165 -9.01 7.90 18.46
N ALA A 166 -7.69 7.81 18.63
CA ALA A 166 -6.88 8.95 19.04
C ALA A 166 -6.53 9.83 17.83
N ALA A 167 -6.96 11.09 17.87
CA ALA A 167 -6.54 12.11 16.89
C ALA A 167 -5.61 13.12 17.58
N ASN A 168 -4.29 12.96 17.45
CA ASN A 168 -3.31 13.90 18.03
C ASN A 168 -2.99 15.04 17.06
N GLY A 169 -4.03 15.70 16.54
CA GLY A 169 -3.91 16.75 15.52
C GLY A 169 -3.66 16.23 14.10
N CYS A 170 -3.90 14.94 13.87
CA CYS A 170 -3.87 14.31 12.57
C CYS A 170 -5.21 14.43 11.83
N ASP A 171 -5.18 14.26 10.52
CA ASP A 171 -6.37 14.24 9.66
C ASP A 171 -7.07 12.89 9.77
N ASP A 172 -8.37 12.88 10.04
CA ASP A 172 -9.17 11.66 10.25
C ASP A 172 -9.52 10.93 8.95
N ARG A 173 -9.22 11.55 7.79
CA ARG A 173 -9.37 10.91 6.48
C ARG A 173 -8.25 9.89 6.25
N ARG A 174 -8.60 8.82 5.53
CA ARG A 174 -7.66 7.80 5.10
C ARG A 174 -6.73 8.33 4.02
N ASP A 175 -5.44 8.00 4.12
CA ASP A 175 -4.45 8.27 3.09
C ASP A 175 -4.28 7.03 2.20
N ALA A 176 -4.94 7.03 1.03
CA ALA A 176 -4.86 5.91 0.09
C ALA A 176 -3.47 5.76 -0.55
N THR A 177 -2.57 6.74 -0.37
CA THR A 177 -1.22 6.68 -0.95
C THR A 177 -0.47 5.40 -0.58
N THR A 178 -0.58 4.95 0.67
CA THR A 178 0.10 3.74 1.15
C THR A 178 -0.45 2.48 0.48
N GLU A 179 -1.77 2.42 0.33
CA GLU A 179 -2.49 1.36 -0.39
C GLU A 179 -2.02 1.25 -1.82
N GLU A 180 -2.03 2.36 -2.55
CA GLU A 180 -1.75 2.38 -3.98
C GLU A 180 -0.28 2.10 -4.29
N VAL A 181 0.63 2.54 -3.43
CA VAL A 181 2.04 2.15 -3.53
C VAL A 181 2.21 0.66 -3.25
N LEU A 182 1.54 0.11 -2.23
CA LEU A 182 1.58 -1.32 -1.94
C LEU A 182 0.95 -2.17 -3.05
N HIS A 183 -0.11 -1.70 -3.70
CA HIS A 183 -0.68 -2.33 -4.90
C HIS A 183 0.37 -2.44 -6.01
N LEU A 184 1.09 -1.35 -6.30
CA LEU A 184 2.17 -1.35 -7.29
C LEU A 184 3.29 -2.35 -6.94
N ILE A 185 3.78 -2.31 -5.71
CA ILE A 185 4.87 -3.19 -5.23
C ILE A 185 4.42 -4.66 -5.24
N THR A 186 3.20 -4.93 -4.77
CA THR A 186 2.62 -6.29 -4.73
C THR A 186 2.42 -6.85 -6.13
N ALA A 187 2.05 -6.02 -7.11
CA ALA A 187 1.94 -6.44 -8.51
C ALA A 187 3.28 -6.91 -9.11
N ALA A 188 4.40 -6.32 -8.67
CA ALA A 188 5.74 -6.83 -8.99
C ALA A 188 6.09 -8.09 -8.16
N ALA A 189 5.79 -8.10 -6.87
CA ALA A 189 6.08 -9.23 -5.98
C ALA A 189 5.36 -10.51 -6.40
N LEU A 190 4.08 -10.45 -6.80
CA LEU A 190 3.30 -11.61 -7.25
C LEU A 190 3.87 -12.24 -8.53
N THR A 191 4.55 -11.44 -9.37
CA THR A 191 5.24 -11.94 -10.56
C THR A 191 6.44 -12.81 -10.19
N LEU A 192 7.17 -12.45 -9.13
CA LEU A 192 8.39 -13.14 -8.70
C LEU A 192 8.09 -14.31 -7.76
N TYR A 193 7.14 -14.11 -6.85
CA TYR A 193 6.87 -15.00 -5.73
C TYR A 193 5.39 -15.37 -5.68
N PRO A 194 4.81 -15.96 -6.74
CA PRO A 194 3.36 -16.22 -6.81
C PRO A 194 2.86 -17.16 -5.72
N SER A 195 3.70 -18.07 -5.20
CA SER A 195 3.33 -18.92 -4.07
C SER A 195 3.21 -18.15 -2.74
N ILE A 196 3.84 -16.98 -2.63
CA ILE A 196 3.82 -16.16 -1.42
C ILE A 196 2.83 -15.00 -1.59
N TRP A 197 3.01 -14.19 -2.62
CA TRP A 197 2.30 -12.93 -2.86
C TRP A 197 1.25 -13.01 -3.96
N GLY A 198 0.97 -14.21 -4.50
CA GLY A 198 -0.07 -14.38 -5.51
C GLY A 198 -1.42 -13.85 -5.05
N ASP A 199 -2.17 -13.28 -5.98
CA ASP A 199 -3.51 -12.68 -5.80
C ASP A 199 -4.61 -13.75 -5.80
N SER A 200 -4.37 -14.87 -5.13
CA SER A 200 -5.37 -15.90 -4.92
C SER A 200 -5.19 -16.49 -3.54
N PHE A 201 -6.24 -17.09 -3.01
CA PHE A 201 -6.18 -17.78 -1.74
C PHE A 201 -5.31 -19.06 -1.77
N ALA A 202 -4.72 -19.41 -2.91
CA ALA A 202 -3.70 -20.45 -3.00
C ALA A 202 -2.31 -19.96 -2.53
N SER A 203 -2.03 -18.66 -2.58
CA SER A 203 -0.76 -18.10 -2.08
C SER A 203 -0.72 -18.05 -0.54
N LEU A 204 0.46 -17.88 0.04
CA LEU A 204 0.59 -17.70 1.51
C LEU A 204 -0.14 -16.44 1.99
N ALA A 205 -0.03 -15.32 1.27
CA ALA A 205 -0.75 -14.09 1.58
C ALA A 205 -2.26 -14.32 1.53
N GLY A 206 -2.76 -14.93 0.45
CA GLY A 206 -4.19 -15.21 0.32
C GLY A 206 -4.72 -16.20 1.35
N GLN A 207 -3.93 -17.20 1.76
CA GLN A 207 -4.28 -18.08 2.88
C GLN A 207 -4.37 -17.30 4.21
N ALA A 208 -3.44 -16.38 4.45
CA ALA A 208 -3.47 -15.52 5.63
C ALA A 208 -4.71 -14.59 5.64
N ILE A 209 -5.05 -13.98 4.50
CA ILE A 209 -6.27 -13.17 4.35
C ILE A 209 -7.53 -13.99 4.58
N ARG A 210 -7.59 -15.21 4.04
CA ARG A 210 -8.72 -16.13 4.30
C ARG A 210 -8.82 -16.50 5.77
N ALA A 211 -7.69 -16.72 6.44
CA ALA A 211 -7.66 -17.01 7.87
C ALA A 211 -8.10 -15.79 8.70
N ALA A 212 -7.68 -14.58 8.32
CA ALA A 212 -8.12 -13.33 8.93
C ALA A 212 -9.63 -13.10 8.73
N ASN A 213 -10.22 -13.57 7.63
CA ASN A 213 -11.66 -13.48 7.41
C ASN A 213 -12.51 -14.41 8.26
N GLY A 214 -12.02 -15.62 8.56
CA GLY A 214 -12.79 -16.56 9.37
C GLY A 214 -14.17 -16.88 8.77
N ASP A 215 -15.24 -16.55 9.49
CA ASP A 215 -16.64 -16.79 9.10
C ASP A 215 -17.39 -15.51 8.67
N CYS A 216 -16.66 -14.48 8.26
CA CYS A 216 -17.23 -13.18 7.90
C CYS A 216 -17.80 -13.12 6.48
N GLY A 217 -17.51 -14.11 5.63
CA GLY A 217 -18.01 -14.10 4.26
C GLY A 217 -17.43 -12.95 3.43
N TRP A 218 -18.01 -12.71 2.25
CA TRP A 218 -17.48 -11.78 1.26
C TRP A 218 -18.59 -11.02 0.54
N GLY A 219 -18.31 -9.77 0.15
CA GLY A 219 -19.22 -8.93 -0.62
C GLY A 219 -19.61 -9.58 -1.96
N PHE A 220 -18.63 -10.06 -2.74
CA PHE A 220 -18.88 -10.74 -4.04
C PHE A 220 -19.75 -11.99 -3.92
N ALA A 221 -19.79 -12.63 -2.75
CA ALA A 221 -20.62 -13.80 -2.48
C ALA A 221 -22.00 -13.45 -1.90
N GLY A 222 -22.26 -12.17 -1.61
CA GLY A 222 -23.51 -11.70 -1.01
C GLY A 222 -23.77 -12.23 0.40
N ASN A 223 -22.74 -12.70 1.10
CA ASN A 223 -22.84 -13.29 2.44
C ASN A 223 -21.93 -12.61 3.47
N TRP A 224 -21.47 -11.39 3.16
CA TRP A 224 -20.65 -10.58 4.05
C TRP A 224 -21.32 -10.34 5.41
N ARG A 225 -20.51 -10.33 6.45
CA ARG A 225 -20.84 -10.09 7.85
C ARG A 225 -19.77 -9.19 8.43
N ASN A 226 -20.18 -8.18 9.19
CA ASN A 226 -19.27 -7.20 9.77
C ASN A 226 -18.27 -7.83 10.76
N PRO A 227 -16.95 -7.82 10.48
CA PRO A 227 -15.90 -8.26 11.40
C PRO A 227 -15.55 -7.20 12.44
N GLY A 228 -16.02 -5.96 12.25
CA GLY A 228 -15.67 -4.82 13.07
C GLY A 228 -16.68 -4.56 14.18
N ALA A 229 -16.19 -3.88 15.19
CA ALA A 229 -16.99 -3.40 16.29
C ALA A 229 -17.60 -2.03 15.93
N SER A 230 -18.81 -2.07 15.39
CA SER A 230 -19.66 -0.92 15.05
C SER A 230 -19.27 -0.06 13.85
N ALA A 231 -20.28 0.29 13.07
CA ALA A 231 -20.31 1.59 12.42
C ALA A 231 -20.34 2.68 13.51
N TRP A 232 -19.52 3.72 13.36
CA TRP A 232 -19.54 5.00 14.09
C TRP A 232 -20.48 5.06 15.32
N GLY A 233 -19.95 4.73 16.51
CA GLY A 233 -20.59 5.06 17.79
C GLY A 233 -21.28 3.92 18.55
N VAL A 234 -21.01 2.63 18.27
CA VAL A 234 -21.47 1.52 19.13
C VAL A 234 -20.27 0.87 19.85
N PRO A 235 -20.37 0.56 21.16
CA PRO A 235 -19.27 -0.07 21.88
C PRO A 235 -18.78 -1.37 21.23
N VAL A 236 -17.47 -1.61 21.40
CA VAL A 236 -16.62 -2.62 20.74
C VAL A 236 -17.08 -4.09 20.85
N HIS A 237 -18.23 -4.38 21.45
CA HIS A 237 -18.71 -5.73 21.71
C HIS A 237 -20.14 -6.02 21.22
N GLU A 238 -20.85 -5.06 20.63
CA GLU A 238 -22.27 -5.25 20.23
C GLU A 238 -22.52 -5.32 18.70
N GLY A 239 -21.49 -5.09 17.87
CA GLY A 239 -21.62 -5.04 16.39
C GLY A 239 -20.96 -6.16 15.59
N HIS A 240 -20.21 -7.05 16.23
CA HIS A 240 -19.52 -8.16 15.55
C HIS A 240 -20.53 -9.18 15.06
N GLN A 241 -20.60 -9.35 13.75
CA GLN A 241 -21.46 -10.36 13.14
C GLN A 241 -20.71 -11.66 12.90
N CYS A 242 -19.38 -11.70 12.99
CA CYS A 242 -18.53 -12.87 12.77
C CYS A 242 -17.29 -12.82 13.67
N SER A 243 -16.45 -13.87 13.61
CA SER A 243 -15.24 -14.05 14.43
C SER A 243 -13.94 -13.62 13.76
N GLY A 244 -13.99 -13.28 12.46
CA GLY A 244 -12.84 -12.78 11.72
C GLY A 244 -12.48 -11.33 12.06
N GLN A 245 -11.32 -10.92 11.54
CA GLN A 245 -10.72 -9.60 11.71
C GLN A 245 -10.71 -8.79 10.41
N TYR A 246 -10.99 -9.42 9.27
CA TYR A 246 -10.96 -8.78 7.95
C TYR A 246 -12.07 -9.31 7.04
N ALA A 247 -12.87 -8.42 6.45
CA ALA A 247 -13.82 -8.79 5.41
C ALA A 247 -14.10 -7.56 4.55
N TYR A 248 -14.28 -7.78 3.25
CA TYR A 248 -14.48 -6.70 2.30
C TYR A 248 -15.89 -6.78 1.71
N ASP A 249 -16.69 -5.74 1.95
CA ASP A 249 -18.10 -5.65 1.53
C ASP A 249 -18.22 -4.95 0.17
N ASP A 250 -17.56 -5.52 -0.84
CA ASP A 250 -17.66 -5.05 -2.22
C ASP A 250 -18.12 -6.21 -3.13
N PRO A 251 -19.30 -6.10 -3.77
CA PRO A 251 -19.80 -7.12 -4.68
C PRO A 251 -19.00 -7.26 -5.98
N THR A 252 -18.15 -6.28 -6.31
CA THR A 252 -17.32 -6.23 -7.52
C THR A 252 -15.88 -6.71 -7.28
N CYS A 253 -15.45 -6.76 -6.02
CA CYS A 253 -14.11 -7.18 -5.62
C CYS A 253 -14.03 -8.71 -5.55
N ASP A 254 -13.42 -9.31 -6.57
CA ASP A 254 -13.19 -10.75 -6.65
C ASP A 254 -12.06 -11.23 -5.73
N GLU A 255 -11.74 -12.53 -5.79
CA GLU A 255 -10.67 -13.15 -4.99
C GLU A 255 -9.33 -12.42 -5.13
N ARG A 256 -8.99 -11.98 -6.34
CA ARG A 256 -7.75 -11.23 -6.60
C ARG A 256 -7.76 -9.91 -5.85
N CYS A 257 -8.83 -9.15 -6.01
CA CYS A 257 -8.98 -7.87 -5.33
C CYS A 257 -8.90 -8.06 -3.81
N ILE A 258 -9.63 -9.02 -3.23
CA ILE A 258 -9.60 -9.29 -1.78
C ILE A 258 -8.20 -9.59 -1.24
N VAL A 259 -7.41 -10.38 -1.97
CA VAL A 259 -6.07 -10.72 -1.50
C VAL A 259 -5.15 -9.50 -1.56
N VAL A 260 -5.21 -8.72 -2.64
CA VAL A 260 -4.38 -7.53 -2.83
C VAL A 260 -4.75 -6.44 -1.81
N GLU A 261 -6.04 -6.14 -1.68
CA GLU A 261 -6.58 -5.21 -0.67
C GLU A 261 -6.19 -5.66 0.74
N GLY A 262 -6.40 -6.93 1.06
CA GLY A 262 -6.10 -7.49 2.38
C GLY A 262 -4.62 -7.34 2.78
N ILE A 263 -3.69 -7.39 1.83
CA ILE A 263 -2.26 -7.14 2.09
C ILE A 263 -2.04 -5.72 2.61
N TYR A 264 -2.70 -4.73 2.01
CA TYR A 264 -2.68 -3.35 2.51
C TYR A 264 -3.37 -3.23 3.87
N TRP A 265 -4.59 -3.73 4.03
CA TRP A 265 -5.34 -3.62 5.29
C TRP A 265 -4.63 -4.29 6.47
N ALA A 266 -3.79 -5.29 6.23
CA ALA A 266 -2.96 -5.91 7.27
C ALA A 266 -1.77 -5.04 7.72
N SER A 267 -1.51 -3.91 7.04
CA SER A 267 -0.37 -3.04 7.28
C SER A 267 -0.68 -1.74 8.03
N VAL A 268 -1.96 -1.39 8.24
CA VAL A 268 -2.44 -0.09 8.78
C VAL A 268 -3.35 -0.18 10.02
#